data_AF-A0A7S2MXC3-F1
#
_entry.id   AF-A0A7S2MXC3-F1
#
_cell.length_a   1.000
_cell.length_b   1.000
_cell.length_c   1.000
_cell.angle_alpha   90.00
_cell.angle_beta   90.00
_cell.angle_gamma   90.00
#
_symmetry.space_group_name_H-M   'P 1'
#
loop_
_entity.id
_entity.type
_entity.pdbx_description
1 polymer ?
#
loop_
_entity_poly.entity_id
_entity_poly.type
_entity_poly.pdbx_seq_one_letter_code
_entity_poly.pdbx_strand_id
1 'polypeptide(L)'
;FGIVLAKHVFPPAMAWLLAKIPEESGASMPRKAQIHLLVMLTSLVGFAAIGDQIGSHLLGAFVAGMCFTNVPLSHHIWTAQLKRILKWFIRIFFAATVGFAVPVGPMLTANAFLRGLAIGAVPGIFAKLVSGIPARMAYKNPEQRRLSAA
;
A
#
# COMPACT_ATOMS: atom_id res chain seq x y z
N PHE A 1 16.89 4.47 3.70
CA PHE A 1 17.25 3.47 2.66
C PHE A 1 16.26 3.41 1.49
N GLY A 2 14.95 3.22 1.71
CA GLY A 2 13.96 3.13 0.61
C GLY A 2 13.94 4.32 -0.35
N ILE A 3 14.04 5.56 0.14
CA ILE A 3 14.09 6.77 -0.70
C ILE A 3 15.35 6.82 -1.57
N VAL A 4 16.49 6.38 -1.05
CA VAL A 4 17.76 6.37 -1.79
C VAL A 4 17.71 5.32 -2.91
N LEU A 5 17.20 4.12 -2.60
CA LEU A 5 16.94 3.07 -3.59
C LEU A 5 15.98 3.55 -4.69
N ALA A 6 14.88 4.20 -4.30
CA ALA A 6 13.87 4.73 -5.21
C ALA A 6 14.39 5.83 -6.13
N LYS A 7 15.28 6.69 -5.63
CA LYS A 7 15.78 7.83 -6.39
C LYS A 7 16.98 7.47 -7.29
N HIS A 8 17.90 6.65 -6.79
CA HIS A 8 19.21 6.47 -7.44
C HIS A 8 19.45 5.08 -8.02
N VAL A 9 18.78 4.02 -7.55
CA VAL A 9 19.10 2.64 -7.95
C VAL A 9 18.05 2.09 -8.91
N PHE A 10 16.78 2.19 -8.55
CA PHE A 10 15.69 1.60 -9.33
C PHE A 10 15.46 2.27 -10.70
N PRO A 11 15.51 3.61 -10.85
CA PRO A 11 15.31 4.25 -12.15
C PRO A 11 16.36 3.85 -13.20
N PRO A 12 17.69 3.91 -12.94
CA PRO A 12 18.68 3.49 -13.93
C PRO A 12 18.70 1.97 -14.14
N ALA A 13 18.50 1.16 -13.09
CA ALA A 13 18.40 -0.29 -13.23
C ALA A 13 17.22 -0.70 -14.12
N MET A 14 16.08 -0.02 -13.98
CA MET A 14 14.91 -0.28 -14.79
C MET A 14 15.06 0.22 -16.22
N ALA A 15 15.68 1.38 -16.43
CA ALA A 15 15.99 1.86 -17.78
C ALA A 15 16.91 0.88 -18.52
N TRP A 16 17.93 0.36 -17.84
CA TRP A 16 18.82 -0.67 -18.39
C TRP A 16 18.09 -1.98 -18.70
N LEU A 17 17.24 -2.46 -17.78
CA LEU A 17 16.48 -3.70 -17.96
C LEU A 17 15.49 -3.59 -19.14
N LEU A 18 14.76 -2.48 -19.21
CA LEU A 18 13.76 -2.22 -20.25
C LEU A 18 14.39 -1.99 -21.63
N ALA A 19 15.62 -1.48 -21.70
CA ALA A 19 16.34 -1.29 -22.97
C ALA A 19 16.72 -2.61 -23.65
N LYS A 20 16.83 -3.70 -22.89
CA LYS A 20 17.19 -5.03 -23.41
C LYS A 20 16.01 -5.82 -23.99
N ILE A 21 14.79 -5.33 -23.81
CA ILE A 21 13.58 -6.09 -24.15
C ILE A 21 13.02 -5.58 -25.48
N PRO A 22 12.91 -6.44 -26.51
CA PRO A 22 12.29 -6.07 -27.78
C PRO A 22 10.84 -5.62 -27.58
N GLU A 23 10.47 -4.49 -28.20
CA GLU A 23 9.12 -3.95 -28.14
C GLU A 23 8.25 -4.61 -29.20
N GLU A 24 7.33 -5.48 -28.77
CA GLU A 24 6.41 -6.13 -29.69
C GLU A 24 5.12 -5.34 -29.82
N SER A 25 4.93 -4.76 -31.00
CA SER A 25 3.74 -4.00 -31.38
C SER A 25 2.69 -4.95 -31.94
N GLY A 26 1.74 -5.38 -31.10
CA GLY A 26 0.63 -6.24 -31.55
C GLY A 26 -0.14 -6.96 -30.44
N ALA A 27 0.40 -7.06 -29.23
CA ALA A 27 -0.28 -7.72 -28.11
C ALA A 27 -1.12 -6.73 -27.27
N SER A 28 -2.25 -7.20 -26.73
CA SER A 28 -3.07 -6.48 -25.74
C SER A 28 -2.27 -6.03 -24.51
N MET A 29 -1.14 -6.69 -24.22
CA MET A 29 -0.19 -6.30 -23.19
C MET A 29 1.24 -6.51 -23.73
N PRO A 30 2.03 -5.43 -23.90
CA PRO A 30 3.41 -5.56 -24.34
C PRO A 30 4.21 -6.45 -23.38
N ARG A 31 5.09 -7.33 -23.90
CA ARG A 31 5.96 -8.19 -23.06
C ARG A 31 6.76 -7.39 -22.03
N LYS A 32 7.20 -6.20 -22.43
CA LYS A 32 7.88 -5.22 -21.59
C LYS A 32 7.06 -4.86 -20.34
N ALA A 33 5.74 -4.69 -20.48
CA ALA A 33 4.85 -4.40 -19.36
C ALA A 33 4.62 -5.62 -18.46
N GLN A 34 4.56 -6.83 -19.03
CA GLN A 34 4.45 -8.08 -18.26
C GLN A 34 5.69 -8.35 -17.41
N ILE A 35 6.88 -8.20 -18.00
CA ILE A 35 8.15 -8.37 -17.30
C ILE A 35 8.27 -7.31 -16.20
N HIS A 36 7.94 -6.06 -16.51
CA HIS A 36 7.97 -4.98 -15.51
C HIS A 36 6.99 -5.23 -14.35
N LEU A 37 5.78 -5.73 -14.65
CA LEU A 37 4.82 -6.16 -13.63
C LEU A 37 5.40 -7.26 -12.74
N LEU A 38 6.07 -8.25 -13.32
CA LEU A 38 6.73 -9.33 -12.59
C LEU A 38 7.84 -8.78 -11.68
N VAL A 39 8.64 -7.81 -12.16
CA VAL A 39 9.65 -7.14 -11.34
C VAL A 39 9.01 -6.37 -10.19
N MET A 40 7.88 -5.69 -10.41
CA MET A 40 7.15 -5.01 -9.33
C MET A 40 6.65 -6.00 -8.26
N LEU A 41 6.11 -7.14 -8.67
CA LEU A 41 5.60 -8.18 -7.75
C LEU A 41 6.73 -8.91 -7.01
N THR A 42 7.83 -9.23 -7.67
CA THR A 42 8.99 -9.87 -7.03
C THR A 42 9.67 -8.94 -6.04
N SER A 43 9.85 -7.65 -6.40
CA SER A 43 10.33 -6.63 -5.45
C SER A 43 9.39 -6.48 -4.26
N LEU A 44 8.07 -6.53 -4.47
CA LEU A 44 7.09 -6.49 -3.37
C LEU A 44 7.32 -7.63 -2.38
N VAL A 45 7.46 -8.87 -2.86
CA VAL A 45 7.70 -10.04 -2.01
C VAL A 45 9.06 -9.95 -1.32
N GLY A 46 10.12 -9.58 -2.05
CA GLY A 46 11.47 -9.47 -1.50
C GLY A 46 11.56 -8.43 -0.38
N PHE A 47 11.05 -7.22 -0.60
CA PHE A 47 11.05 -6.19 0.44
C PHE A 47 10.08 -6.51 1.59
N ALA A 48 8.95 -7.16 1.34
CA ALA A 48 8.05 -7.61 2.40
C ALA A 48 8.71 -8.69 3.28
N ALA A 49 9.49 -9.61 2.69
CA ALA A 49 10.26 -10.60 3.44
C ALA A 49 11.36 -9.96 4.29
N ILE A 50 12.07 -8.96 3.76
CA ILE A 50 13.04 -8.18 4.53
C ILE A 50 12.34 -7.39 5.64
N GLY A 51 11.21 -6.76 5.33
CA GLY A 51 10.41 -6.00 6.28
C GLY A 51 9.88 -6.84 7.44
N ASP A 52 9.60 -8.12 7.21
CA ASP A 52 9.24 -9.07 8.26
C ASP A 52 10.26 -9.13 9.38
N GLN A 53 11.54 -9.21 9.00
CA GLN A 53 12.66 -9.32 9.93
C GLN A 53 12.82 -8.06 10.79
N ILE A 54 12.30 -6.93 10.31
CA ILE A 54 12.32 -5.63 11.00
C ILE A 54 11.01 -5.42 11.81
N GLY A 55 10.07 -6.37 11.72
CA GLY A 55 8.82 -6.39 12.48
C GLY A 55 7.59 -5.92 11.70
N SER A 56 7.69 -5.65 10.40
CA SER A 56 6.52 -5.31 9.58
C SER A 56 6.69 -5.59 8.09
N HIS A 57 6.01 -6.63 7.60
CA HIS A 57 5.84 -6.89 6.17
C HIS A 57 5.20 -5.72 5.42
N LEU A 58 4.26 -4.99 6.04
CA LEU A 58 3.58 -3.86 5.42
C LEU A 58 4.54 -2.69 5.16
N LEU A 59 5.48 -2.45 6.09
CA LEU A 59 6.53 -1.46 5.90
C LEU A 59 7.43 -1.86 4.71
N GLY A 60 7.78 -3.13 4.60
CA GLY A 60 8.51 -3.67 3.44
C GLY A 60 7.75 -3.46 2.13
N ALA A 61 6.45 -3.77 2.10
CA ALA A 61 5.59 -3.55 0.95
C ALA A 61 5.50 -2.07 0.55
N PHE A 62 5.45 -1.16 1.53
CA PHE A 62 5.48 0.28 1.30
C PHE A 62 6.81 0.72 0.66
N VAL A 63 7.94 0.22 1.16
CA VAL A 63 9.27 0.51 0.60
C VAL A 63 9.39 0.00 -0.84
N ALA A 64 8.84 -1.18 -1.14
CA ALA A 64 8.79 -1.69 -2.51
C ALA A 64 8.04 -0.72 -3.45
N GLY A 65 6.88 -0.22 -3.03
CA GLY A 65 6.10 0.74 -3.79
C GLY A 65 6.86 2.05 -4.07
N MET A 66 7.55 2.58 -3.05
CA MET A 66 8.38 3.79 -3.20
C MET A 66 9.44 3.63 -4.31
N CYS A 67 10.06 2.45 -4.44
CA CYS A 67 11.11 2.18 -5.42
C CYS A 67 10.68 2.42 -6.88
N PHE A 68 9.37 2.37 -7.17
CA PHE A 68 8.83 2.51 -8.53
C PHE A 68 8.16 3.84 -8.81
N THR A 69 8.13 4.77 -7.84
CA THR A 69 7.45 6.07 -7.94
C THR A 69 8.03 6.98 -9.02
N ASN A 70 9.34 6.91 -9.28
CA ASN A 70 10.03 7.72 -10.29
C ASN A 70 10.23 6.98 -11.63
N VAL A 71 9.39 5.98 -11.93
CA VAL A 71 9.46 5.21 -13.17
C VAL A 71 8.12 5.31 -13.92
N PRO A 72 8.04 6.06 -15.04
CA PRO A 72 6.78 6.34 -15.73
C PRO A 72 5.99 5.09 -16.15
N LEU A 73 6.68 4.05 -16.62
CA LEU A 73 6.05 2.78 -17.03
C LEU A 73 5.37 2.07 -15.84
N SER A 74 5.94 2.18 -14.63
CA SER A 74 5.36 1.61 -13.41
C SER A 74 4.00 2.22 -13.10
N HIS A 75 3.82 3.53 -13.33
CA HIS A 75 2.54 4.20 -13.09
C HIS A 75 1.45 3.69 -14.03
N HIS A 76 1.79 3.48 -15.31
CA HIS A 76 0.86 2.92 -16.28
C HIS A 76 0.43 1.49 -15.89
N ILE A 77 1.37 0.62 -15.56
CA ILE A 77 1.10 -0.75 -15.12
C ILE A 77 0.32 -0.77 -13.80
N TRP A 78 0.63 0.16 -12.90
CA TRP A 78 -0.05 0.29 -11.61
C TRP A 78 -1.55 0.53 -11.78
N THR A 79 -1.90 1.50 -12.61
CA THR A 79 -3.29 1.88 -12.86
C THR A 79 -4.06 0.81 -13.64
N ALA A 80 -3.40 0.14 -14.60
CA ALA A 80 -4.02 -0.88 -15.43
C ALA A 80 -4.23 -2.23 -14.71
N GLN A 81 -3.23 -2.71 -13.97
CA GLN A 81 -3.20 -4.08 -13.43
C GLN A 81 -3.15 -4.13 -11.90
N LEU A 82 -2.16 -3.48 -11.25
CA LEU A 82 -1.97 -3.63 -9.80
C LEU A 82 -3.19 -3.17 -8.99
N LYS A 83 -3.87 -2.08 -9.38
CA LYS A 83 -5.08 -1.63 -8.67
C LYS A 83 -6.17 -2.71 -8.62
N ARG A 84 -6.33 -3.49 -9.70
CA ARG A 84 -7.30 -4.59 -9.77
C ARG A 84 -6.89 -5.74 -8.87
N ILE A 85 -5.62 -6.14 -8.95
CA ILE A 85 -5.04 -7.20 -8.11
C ILE A 85 -5.19 -6.83 -6.63
N LEU A 86 -4.76 -5.62 -6.25
CA LEU A 86 -4.84 -5.10 -4.89
C LEU A 86 -6.28 -5.11 -4.36
N LYS A 87 -7.25 -4.68 -5.17
CA LYS A 87 -8.68 -4.70 -4.77
C LYS A 87 -9.16 -6.11 -4.43
N TRP A 88 -8.76 -7.12 -5.20
CA TRP A 88 -9.08 -8.52 -4.92
C TRP A 88 -8.35 -9.03 -3.67
N PHE A 89 -7.06 -8.74 -3.55
CA PHE A 89 -6.25 -9.19 -2.42
C PHE A 89 -6.72 -8.58 -1.09
N ILE A 90 -7.13 -7.31 -1.08
CA ILE A 90 -7.71 -6.66 0.10
C ILE A 90 -9.00 -7.38 0.54
N ARG A 91 -9.88 -7.74 -0.41
CA ARG A 91 -11.11 -8.47 -0.11
C ARG A 91 -10.81 -9.84 0.49
N ILE A 92 -9.87 -10.58 -0.10
CA ILE A 92 -9.45 -11.90 0.39
C ILE A 92 -8.82 -11.77 1.76
N PHE A 93 -7.92 -10.79 1.95
CA PHE A 93 -7.26 -10.52 3.22
C PHE A 93 -8.27 -10.27 4.34
N PHE A 94 -9.19 -9.31 4.17
CA PHE A 94 -10.18 -9.00 5.19
C PHE A 94 -11.20 -10.12 5.40
N ALA A 95 -11.62 -10.82 4.35
CA ALA A 95 -12.51 -11.97 4.50
C ALA A 95 -11.86 -13.10 5.31
N ALA A 96 -10.61 -13.44 4.99
CA ALA A 96 -9.89 -14.53 5.64
C ALA A 96 -9.45 -14.19 7.08
N THR A 97 -8.99 -12.96 7.32
CA THR A 97 -8.40 -12.57 8.62
C THR A 97 -9.41 -11.99 9.59
N VAL A 98 -10.44 -11.27 9.11
CA VAL A 98 -11.45 -10.64 9.96
C VAL A 98 -12.78 -11.34 9.81
N GLY A 99 -13.23 -11.59 8.58
CA GLY A 99 -14.54 -12.20 8.31
C GLY A 99 -14.74 -13.55 8.99
N PHE A 100 -13.80 -14.48 8.80
CA PHE A 100 -13.90 -15.83 9.39
C PHE A 100 -13.39 -15.93 10.83
N ALA A 101 -12.57 -14.98 11.29
CA ALA A 101 -12.00 -15.03 12.64
C ALA A 101 -12.95 -14.50 13.72
N VAL A 102 -13.97 -13.72 13.34
CA VAL A 102 -14.84 -13.02 14.29
C VAL A 102 -15.94 -13.94 14.83
N PRO A 103 -15.96 -14.27 16.14
CA PRO A 103 -16.97 -15.13 16.72
C PRO A 103 -18.25 -14.34 17.01
N VAL A 104 -19.23 -14.41 16.10
CA VAL A 104 -20.47 -13.62 16.16
C VAL A 104 -21.35 -13.93 17.38
N GLY A 105 -21.37 -15.19 17.84
CA GLY A 105 -22.17 -15.61 19.01
C GLY A 105 -21.81 -14.86 20.30
N PRO A 106 -20.57 -14.96 20.81
CA PRO A 106 -20.18 -14.28 22.04
C PRO A 106 -20.15 -12.74 21.91
N MET A 107 -19.96 -12.19 20.71
CA MET A 107 -19.97 -10.73 20.49
C MET A 107 -21.33 -10.07 20.74
N LEU A 108 -22.44 -10.79 20.55
CA LEU A 108 -23.79 -10.26 20.75
C LEU A 108 -24.27 -10.36 22.20
N THR A 109 -23.44 -10.88 23.11
CA THR A 109 -23.75 -10.83 24.55
C THR A 109 -23.69 -9.38 25.03
N ALA A 110 -24.72 -8.91 25.74
CA ALA A 110 -24.86 -7.51 26.16
C ALA A 110 -23.58 -6.93 26.80
N ASN A 111 -22.92 -7.68 27.68
CA ASN A 111 -21.67 -7.27 28.33
C ASN A 111 -20.48 -7.14 27.35
N ALA A 112 -20.33 -8.08 26.41
CA ALA A 112 -19.27 -8.04 25.41
C ALA A 112 -19.51 -6.92 24.40
N PHE A 113 -20.76 -6.72 23.99
CA PHE A 113 -21.17 -5.65 23.09
C PHE A 113 -20.90 -4.26 23.69
N LEU A 114 -21.32 -4.01 24.94
CA LEU A 114 -21.10 -2.72 25.63
C LEU A 114 -19.61 -2.41 25.82
N ARG A 115 -18.81 -3.40 26.23
CA ARG A 115 -17.34 -3.23 26.37
C ARG A 115 -16.68 -3.01 25.02
N GLY A 116 -17.10 -3.75 23.99
CA GLY A 116 -16.65 -3.56 22.61
C GLY A 116 -17.00 -2.18 22.07
N LEU A 117 -18.19 -1.68 22.35
CA LEU A 117 -18.62 -0.34 21.98
C LEU A 117 -17.81 0.74 22.70
N ALA A 118 -17.57 0.59 24.00
CA ALA A 118 -16.75 1.53 24.76
C ALA A 118 -15.31 1.60 24.22
N ILE A 119 -14.69 0.45 23.94
CA ILE A 119 -13.32 0.38 23.40
C ILE A 119 -13.29 0.84 21.92
N GLY A 120 -14.30 0.52 21.12
CA GLY A 120 -14.38 0.96 19.73
C GLY A 120 -14.58 2.47 19.60
N ALA A 121 -15.54 3.01 20.35
CA ALA A 121 -15.90 4.42 20.26
C ALA A 121 -14.85 5.33 20.90
N VAL A 122 -14.32 4.98 22.07
CA VAL A 122 -13.44 5.88 22.84
C VAL A 122 -12.00 5.86 22.30
N PRO A 123 -11.18 4.81 22.50
CA PRO A 123 -9.82 4.82 21.94
C PRO A 123 -9.80 4.60 20.42
N GLY A 124 -10.78 3.90 19.83
CA GLY A 124 -10.77 3.62 18.40
C GLY A 124 -11.12 4.84 17.53
N ILE A 125 -12.21 5.54 17.87
CA ILE A 125 -12.74 6.66 17.06
C ILE A 125 -12.37 7.99 17.68
N PHE A 126 -12.76 8.23 18.94
CA PHE A 126 -12.60 9.54 19.57
C PHE A 126 -11.13 9.95 19.70
N ALA A 127 -10.24 9.05 20.14
CA ALA A 127 -8.81 9.37 20.24
C ALA A 127 -8.19 9.72 18.87
N LYS A 128 -8.60 9.02 17.78
CA LYS A 128 -8.14 9.35 16.43
C LYS A 128 -8.63 10.72 15.97
N LEU A 129 -9.90 11.03 16.21
CA LEU A 129 -10.46 12.35 15.89
C LEU A 129 -9.75 13.46 16.66
N VAL A 130 -9.57 13.31 17.97
CA VAL A 130 -8.89 14.31 18.81
C VAL A 130 -7.44 14.48 18.39
N SER A 131 -6.71 13.39 18.12
CA SER A 131 -5.31 13.47 17.65
C SER A 131 -5.16 14.20 16.30
N GLY A 132 -6.20 14.17 15.45
CA GLY A 132 -6.23 14.88 14.18
C GLY A 132 -6.43 16.39 14.30
N ILE A 133 -7.01 16.89 15.40
CA ILE A 133 -7.31 18.32 15.59
C ILE A 133 -6.01 19.15 15.71
N PRO A 134 -5.05 18.82 16.61
CA PRO A 134 -3.76 19.52 16.67
C PRO A 134 -2.98 19.42 15.36
N ALA A 135 -3.00 18.25 14.71
CA ALA A 135 -2.34 18.04 13.42
C ALA A 135 -2.88 18.99 12.34
N ARG A 136 -4.19 19.25 12.32
CA ARG A 136 -4.82 20.20 11.39
C ARG A 136 -4.58 21.66 11.76
N MET A 137 -4.43 21.94 13.06
CA MET A 137 -4.14 23.29 13.58
C MET A 137 -2.68 23.72 13.37
N ALA A 138 -1.76 22.77 13.23
CA ALA A 138 -0.35 23.05 12.94
C ALA A 138 -0.14 23.77 11.58
N TYR A 139 -1.05 23.59 10.62
CA TYR A 139 -1.00 24.29 9.34
C TYR A 139 -1.64 25.68 9.45
N LYS A 140 -0.80 26.71 9.54
CA LYS A 140 -1.23 28.12 9.58
C LYS A 140 -1.61 28.68 8.21
N ASN A 141 -0.96 28.23 7.13
CA ASN A 141 -1.24 28.73 5.79
C ASN A 141 -2.37 27.94 5.11
N PRO A 142 -3.35 28.61 4.47
CA PRO A 142 -4.44 27.94 3.75
C PRO A 142 -3.93 27.11 2.56
N GLU A 143 -2.84 27.53 1.92
CA GLU A 143 -2.13 26.76 0.88
C GLU A 143 -1.60 25.41 1.43
N GLN A 144 -0.95 25.42 2.59
CA GLN A 144 -0.42 24.19 3.21
C GLN A 144 -1.55 23.24 3.66
N ARG A 145 -2.70 23.78 4.08
CA ARG A 145 -3.91 22.99 4.38
C ARG A 145 -4.52 22.33 3.14
N ARG A 146 -4.42 22.98 1.98
CA ARG A 146 -4.89 22.41 0.72
C ARG A 146 -3.96 21.29 0.24
N LEU A 147 -2.65 21.48 0.37
CA LEU A 147 -1.65 20.48 -0.01
C LEU A 147 -1.65 19.22 0.88
N SER A 148 -2.04 19.32 2.16
CA SER A 148 -2.14 18.15 3.05
C SER A 148 -3.46 17.39 2.94
N ALA A 149 -4.45 17.94 2.24
CA ALA A 149 -5.76 17.33 2.00
C ALA A 149 -5.90 16.70 0.60
N ALA A 150 -4.91 16.89 -0.27
CA ALA A 150 -4.81 16.33 -1.63
C ALA A 150 -3.96 15.04 -1.63
#